data_AF-A0A1M4ZCI6-F1
#
_entry.id   AF-A0A1M4ZCI6-F1
#
_cell.length_a   1.000
_cell.length_b   1.000
_cell.length_c   1.000
_cell.angle_alpha   90.00
_cell.angle_beta   90.00
_cell.angle_gamma   90.00
#
_symmetry.space_group_name_H-M   'P 1'
#
loop_
_entity.id
_entity.type
_entity.pdbx_description
1 polymer ?
#
loop_
_entity_poly.entity_id
_entity_poly.type
_entity_poly.pdbx_seq_one_letter_code
_entity_poly.pdbx_strand_id
1 'polypeptide(L)'
;MALKVFEIAEVARLLNMEPKKKSGDEWFYRCPFCGDSKKDPNKARFSANIRKQTFHCFNCGKEGNALTLYGDLMRITYSEAYRQLSENPEVRNILYESVAVETPRVRRTVEGGIAEYRDIIYREFLSMLPLYDKHRNDLIRRKLPEEVIKKNHYKSVPNNGPERWKIARILSPKYDLTQIPGFFQREGRKGLYWDFYAPEGYFIPVLNPKKQIIAMQIRVDDESKGKYKWFSTSKGAGSGSPIHCRIGNDPTTVYLTEGPLKLDIAHFFSGRTMIANGGVAIINEIPEVLKEIGAKKVVIAYDIDRMDNPGVKKATRKLVDLLTGHGFKVYKAYWSVHAGKGIDDALVNRAKITTLAM
;
A
#
# COMPACT_ATOMS: atom_id res chain seq x y z
N MET A 1 -25.04 -10.02 14.81
CA MET A 1 -25.72 -8.79 14.37
C MET A 1 -25.53 -8.65 12.88
N ALA A 2 -26.58 -8.28 12.13
CA ALA A 2 -26.43 -7.92 10.72
C ALA A 2 -25.56 -6.67 10.61
N LEU A 3 -24.62 -6.68 9.69
CA LEU A 3 -23.77 -5.53 9.40
C LEU A 3 -24.58 -4.50 8.64
N LYS A 4 -24.51 -3.23 9.07
CA LYS A 4 -25.15 -2.12 8.40
C LYS A 4 -24.15 -1.47 7.46
N VAL A 5 -24.56 -1.25 6.21
CA VAL A 5 -23.75 -0.57 5.19
C VAL A 5 -24.37 0.80 4.93
N PHE A 6 -23.54 1.83 4.86
CA PHE A 6 -23.96 3.20 4.63
C PHE A 6 -23.58 3.63 3.22
N GLU A 7 -24.56 4.05 2.44
CA GLU A 7 -24.30 4.60 1.12
C GLU A 7 -23.83 6.06 1.23
N ILE A 8 -22.82 6.41 0.45
CA ILE A 8 -22.23 7.74 0.50
C ILE A 8 -23.21 8.84 0.07
N ALA A 9 -24.11 8.54 -0.87
CA ALA A 9 -25.20 9.45 -1.24
C ALA A 9 -26.16 9.71 -0.08
N GLU A 10 -26.45 8.68 0.71
CA GLU A 10 -27.39 8.77 1.81
C GLU A 10 -26.79 9.49 3.02
N VAL A 11 -25.52 9.22 3.32
CA VAL A 11 -24.78 9.97 4.33
C VAL A 11 -24.61 11.43 3.90
N ALA A 12 -24.33 11.70 2.63
CA ALA A 12 -24.30 13.08 2.12
C ALA A 12 -25.66 13.79 2.31
N ARG A 13 -26.78 13.09 2.04
CA ARG A 13 -28.13 13.61 2.30
C ARG A 13 -28.36 13.89 3.78
N LEU A 14 -27.99 12.96 4.67
CA LEU A 14 -28.08 13.14 6.12
C LEU A 14 -27.31 14.37 6.60
N LEU A 15 -26.16 14.64 5.98
CA LEU A 15 -25.31 15.79 6.26
C LEU A 15 -25.79 17.07 5.57
N ASN A 16 -27.01 17.09 5.03
CA ASN A 16 -27.61 18.21 4.30
C ASN A 16 -26.76 18.69 3.12
N MET A 17 -26.05 17.78 2.48
CA MET A 17 -25.26 18.09 1.28
C MET A 17 -26.14 17.93 0.04
N GLU A 18 -26.24 18.99 -0.75
CA GLU A 18 -26.96 18.96 -2.01
C GLU A 18 -26.01 18.77 -3.20
N PRO A 19 -26.28 17.80 -4.11
CA PRO A 19 -25.48 17.62 -5.31
C PRO A 19 -25.72 18.80 -6.26
N LYS A 20 -24.65 19.50 -6.63
CA LYS A 20 -24.66 20.59 -7.61
C LYS A 20 -24.59 20.09 -9.05
N LYS A 21 -24.00 18.92 -9.28
CA LYS A 21 -23.94 18.25 -10.58
C LYS A 21 -23.91 16.74 -10.41
N LYS A 22 -24.57 16.00 -11.29
CA LYS A 22 -24.48 14.54 -11.40
C LYS A 22 -23.98 14.17 -12.80
N SER A 23 -23.02 13.26 -12.88
CA SER A 23 -22.42 12.80 -14.14
C SER A 23 -22.08 11.32 -14.04
N GLY A 24 -22.99 10.46 -14.52
CA GLY A 24 -22.89 9.01 -14.28
C GLY A 24 -22.92 8.72 -12.78
N ASP A 25 -21.94 7.94 -12.30
CA ASP A 25 -21.81 7.62 -10.87
C ASP A 25 -21.17 8.74 -10.03
N GLU A 26 -20.68 9.81 -10.65
CA GLU A 26 -20.02 10.91 -9.92
C GLU A 26 -21.04 12.00 -9.57
N TRP A 27 -21.22 12.23 -8.28
CA TRP A 27 -22.08 13.29 -7.74
C TRP A 27 -21.18 14.36 -7.12
N PHE A 28 -21.28 15.59 -7.63
CA PHE A 28 -20.47 16.71 -7.21
C PHE A 28 -21.21 17.59 -6.21
N TYR A 29 -20.55 17.89 -5.09
CA TYR A 29 -21.05 18.71 -4.00
C TYR A 29 -20.10 19.90 -3.77
N ARG A 30 -20.60 20.90 -3.05
CA ARG A 30 -19.71 21.85 -2.41
C ARG A 30 -18.95 21.14 -1.28
N CYS A 31 -17.64 21.28 -1.24
CA CYS A 31 -16.84 20.61 -0.22
C CYS A 31 -17.18 21.14 1.18
N PRO A 32 -17.65 20.29 2.10
CA PRO A 32 -18.05 20.73 3.44
C PRO A 32 -16.82 21.00 4.34
N PHE A 33 -15.62 20.60 3.91
CA PHE A 33 -14.37 20.80 4.64
C PHE A 33 -13.69 22.13 4.32
N CYS A 34 -13.66 22.53 3.04
CA CYS A 34 -12.93 23.72 2.60
C CYS A 34 -13.80 24.81 1.95
N GLY A 35 -15.09 24.54 1.72
CA GLY A 35 -16.01 25.49 1.09
C GLY A 35 -15.73 25.79 -0.38
N ASP A 36 -14.82 25.04 -1.02
CA ASP A 36 -14.32 25.19 -2.39
C ASP A 36 -13.74 26.59 -2.71
N SER A 37 -14.18 27.24 -3.79
CA SER A 37 -13.66 28.52 -4.26
C SER A 37 -14.37 29.68 -3.58
N LYS A 38 -13.63 30.60 -2.94
CA LYS A 38 -14.19 31.88 -2.46
C LYS A 38 -14.61 32.82 -3.61
N LYS A 39 -14.00 32.67 -4.79
CA LYS A 39 -14.26 33.51 -5.98
C LYS A 39 -15.49 33.08 -6.79
N ASP A 40 -15.85 31.80 -6.69
CA ASP A 40 -16.99 31.22 -7.41
C ASP A 40 -17.74 30.29 -6.46
N PRO A 41 -18.80 30.80 -5.80
CA PRO A 41 -19.55 30.04 -4.80
C PRO A 41 -20.32 28.85 -5.39
N ASN A 42 -20.46 28.77 -6.72
CA ASN A 42 -21.16 27.68 -7.41
C ASN A 42 -20.22 26.52 -7.80
N LYS A 43 -18.90 26.67 -7.61
CA LYS A 43 -17.92 25.66 -8.01
C LYS A 43 -17.84 24.50 -7.01
N ALA A 44 -18.49 23.39 -7.35
CA ALA A 44 -18.45 22.13 -6.61
C ALA A 44 -17.24 21.26 -7.01
N ARG A 45 -16.28 21.05 -6.09
CA ARG A 45 -15.09 20.19 -6.35
C ARG A 45 -15.02 18.94 -5.48
N PHE A 46 -16.04 18.70 -4.68
CA PHE A 46 -16.17 17.48 -3.90
C PHE A 46 -16.92 16.43 -4.72
N SER A 47 -16.23 15.39 -5.20
CA SER A 47 -16.83 14.30 -5.98
C SER A 47 -17.11 13.12 -5.07
N ALA A 48 -18.33 12.62 -5.06
CA ALA A 48 -18.68 11.33 -4.48
C ALA A 48 -19.04 10.35 -5.59
N ASN A 49 -18.30 9.26 -5.70
CA ASN A 49 -18.61 8.18 -6.63
C ASN A 49 -19.57 7.20 -5.96
N ILE A 50 -20.84 7.20 -6.39
CA ILE A 50 -21.90 6.39 -5.76
C ILE A 50 -21.68 4.90 -6.01
N ARG A 51 -21.12 4.49 -7.15
CA ARG A 51 -20.81 3.08 -7.41
C ARG A 51 -19.63 2.56 -6.57
N LYS A 52 -18.56 3.35 -6.47
CA LYS A 52 -17.36 3.01 -5.68
C LYS A 52 -17.53 3.28 -4.18
N GLN A 53 -18.57 4.02 -3.80
CA GLN A 53 -18.89 4.38 -2.42
C GLN A 53 -17.76 5.17 -1.73
N THR A 54 -17.09 6.03 -2.49
CA THR A 54 -15.96 6.87 -2.05
C THR A 54 -16.16 8.33 -2.43
N PHE A 55 -15.48 9.25 -1.75
CA PHE A 55 -15.39 10.65 -2.13
C PHE A 55 -13.95 11.12 -2.27
N HIS A 56 -13.77 12.19 -3.04
CA HIS A 56 -12.53 12.95 -3.15
C HIS A 56 -12.82 14.42 -3.45
N CYS A 57 -12.18 15.33 -2.71
CA CYS A 57 -12.21 16.76 -2.98
C CYS A 57 -11.01 17.19 -3.83
N PHE A 58 -11.27 17.66 -5.05
CA PHE A 58 -10.24 18.18 -5.97
C PHE A 58 -9.70 19.57 -5.57
N ASN A 59 -10.09 20.11 -4.42
CA ASN A 59 -9.56 21.38 -3.89
C ASN A 59 -8.63 21.17 -2.68
N CYS A 60 -9.12 20.48 -1.64
CA CYS A 60 -8.37 20.28 -0.41
C CYS A 60 -7.80 18.86 -0.24
N GLY A 61 -8.04 17.95 -1.18
CA GLY A 61 -7.49 16.58 -1.16
C GLY A 61 -8.15 15.63 -0.17
N LYS A 62 -9.14 16.08 0.64
CA LYS A 62 -9.92 15.20 1.51
C LYS A 62 -10.58 14.09 0.69
N GLU A 63 -10.39 12.85 1.12
CA GLU A 63 -10.93 11.64 0.48
C GLU A 63 -11.34 10.61 1.52
N GLY A 64 -12.20 9.67 1.14
CA GLY A 64 -12.65 8.62 2.05
C GLY A 64 -13.92 7.93 1.58
N ASN A 65 -14.66 7.34 2.51
CA ASN A 65 -15.96 6.71 2.27
C ASN A 65 -17.06 7.40 3.10
N ALA A 66 -18.28 6.83 3.12
CA ALA A 66 -19.40 7.37 3.88
C ALA A 66 -19.11 7.57 5.38
N LEU A 67 -18.41 6.64 6.02
CA LEU A 67 -18.04 6.74 7.43
C LEU A 67 -16.97 7.81 7.67
N THR A 68 -15.97 7.89 6.78
CA THR A 68 -14.98 8.97 6.83
C THR A 68 -15.64 10.34 6.68
N LEU A 69 -16.58 10.47 5.75
CA LEU A 69 -17.31 11.72 5.52
C LEU A 69 -18.07 12.17 6.77
N TYR A 70 -18.84 11.26 7.37
CA TYR A 70 -19.61 11.55 8.58
C TYR A 70 -18.71 11.82 9.79
N GLY A 71 -17.72 10.96 10.03
CA GLY A 71 -16.79 11.09 11.15
C GLY A 71 -15.99 12.38 11.13
N ASP A 72 -15.42 12.74 9.98
CA ASP A 72 -14.64 13.97 9.83
C ASP A 72 -15.50 15.22 10.03
N LEU A 73 -16.74 15.23 9.53
CA LEU A 73 -17.64 16.39 9.70
C LEU A 73 -18.17 16.53 11.12
N MET A 74 -18.54 15.40 11.74
CA MET A 74 -19.03 15.37 13.12
C MET A 74 -17.89 15.44 14.15
N ARG A 75 -16.62 15.40 13.72
CA ARG A 75 -15.42 15.37 14.57
C ARG A 75 -15.43 14.22 15.58
N ILE A 76 -15.89 13.07 15.14
CA ILE A 76 -15.95 11.85 15.93
C ILE A 76 -15.09 10.76 15.30
N THR A 77 -14.75 9.76 16.10
CA THR A 77 -14.01 8.60 15.61
C THR A 77 -14.83 7.82 14.58
N TYR A 78 -14.14 7.06 13.74
CA TYR A 78 -14.78 6.20 12.76
C TYR A 78 -15.72 5.15 13.39
N SER A 79 -15.40 4.64 14.59
CA SER A 79 -16.25 3.73 15.36
C SER A 79 -17.51 4.41 15.91
N GLU A 80 -17.38 5.66 16.37
CA GLU A 80 -18.53 6.47 16.78
C GLU A 80 -19.41 6.83 15.58
N ALA A 81 -18.82 7.15 14.43
CA ALA A 81 -19.55 7.36 13.18
C ALA A 81 -20.35 6.11 12.78
N TYR A 82 -19.74 4.92 12.87
CA TYR A 82 -20.44 3.66 12.61
C TYR A 82 -21.58 3.42 13.60
N ARG A 83 -21.37 3.65 14.90
CA ARG A 83 -22.40 3.48 15.92
C ARG A 83 -23.56 4.44 15.69
N GLN A 84 -23.27 5.73 15.51
CA GLN A 84 -24.29 6.77 15.29
C GLN A 84 -25.09 6.51 14.01
N LEU A 85 -24.43 6.24 12.88
CA LEU A 85 -25.13 5.94 11.63
C LEU A 85 -25.93 4.63 11.73
N SER A 86 -25.42 3.62 12.47
CA SER A 86 -26.14 2.37 12.72
C SER A 86 -27.41 2.58 13.55
N GLU A 87 -27.40 3.53 14.47
CA GLU A 87 -28.53 3.84 15.35
C GLU A 87 -29.48 4.88 14.72
N ASN A 88 -29.06 5.56 13.65
CA ASN A 88 -29.84 6.62 13.00
C ASN A 88 -31.00 6.02 12.16
N PRO A 89 -32.27 6.37 12.45
CA PRO A 89 -33.43 5.87 11.72
C PRO A 89 -33.61 6.50 10.33
N GLU A 90 -33.02 7.67 10.08
CA GLU A 90 -33.11 8.38 8.79
C GLU A 90 -32.15 7.85 7.72
N VAL A 91 -31.17 7.05 8.14
CA VAL A 91 -30.27 6.33 7.25
C VAL A 91 -30.92 5.00 6.96
N ARG A 92 -31.29 4.76 5.69
CA ARG A 92 -31.80 3.48 5.21
C ARG A 92 -30.69 2.46 5.35
N ASN A 93 -30.66 1.87 6.53
CA ASN A 93 -29.83 0.73 6.84
C ASN A 93 -30.26 -0.39 5.91
N ILE A 94 -29.47 -0.67 4.87
CA ILE A 94 -29.58 -1.94 4.17
C ILE A 94 -29.21 -2.98 5.23
N LEU A 95 -30.24 -3.63 5.80
CA LEU A 95 -30.05 -4.86 6.55
C LEU A 95 -29.37 -5.80 5.57
N TYR A 96 -28.11 -6.12 5.83
CA TYR A 96 -27.41 -7.10 5.03
C TYR A 96 -27.96 -8.48 5.39
N GLU A 97 -29.16 -8.77 4.88
CA GLU A 97 -29.62 -10.15 4.75
C GLU A 97 -28.58 -10.87 3.91
N SER A 98 -28.20 -12.05 4.36
CA SER A 98 -27.36 -12.95 3.59
C SER A 98 -28.17 -13.48 2.42
N VAL A 99 -28.49 -12.61 1.46
CA VAL A 99 -28.81 -13.08 0.13
C VAL A 99 -27.46 -13.49 -0.43
N ALA A 100 -27.33 -14.78 -0.75
CA ALA A 100 -26.35 -15.23 -1.71
C ALA A 100 -26.66 -14.45 -2.98
N VAL A 101 -26.02 -13.29 -3.15
CA VAL A 101 -26.08 -12.59 -4.42
C VAL A 101 -25.32 -13.52 -5.36
N GLU A 102 -26.06 -14.28 -6.16
CA GLU A 102 -25.57 -14.81 -7.41
C GLU A 102 -25.28 -13.59 -8.30
N THR A 103 -24.22 -12.85 -7.97
CA THR A 103 -23.53 -12.07 -8.97
C THR A 103 -23.11 -13.08 -10.02
N PRO A 104 -23.38 -12.85 -11.32
CA PRO A 104 -22.85 -13.70 -12.37
C PRO A 104 -21.37 -13.94 -12.06
N ARG A 105 -20.99 -15.19 -11.80
CA ARG A 105 -19.61 -15.57 -11.47
C ARG A 105 -18.77 -15.45 -12.73
N VAL A 106 -18.58 -14.23 -13.22
CA VAL A 106 -17.56 -13.96 -14.22
C VAL A 106 -16.25 -13.92 -13.45
N ARG A 107 -15.72 -15.11 -13.10
CA ARG A 107 -14.32 -15.23 -12.75
C ARG A 107 -13.58 -14.69 -13.96
N ARG A 108 -12.93 -13.54 -13.83
CA ARG A 108 -11.99 -13.11 -14.87
C ARG A 108 -10.92 -14.18 -14.94
N THR A 109 -10.89 -14.95 -16.01
CA THR A 109 -9.66 -15.62 -16.43
C THR A 109 -8.68 -14.51 -16.76
N VAL A 110 -7.75 -14.25 -15.86
CA VAL A 110 -6.62 -13.40 -16.16
C VAL A 110 -5.68 -14.25 -16.99
N GLU A 111 -5.52 -13.92 -18.26
CA GLU A 111 -4.69 -14.64 -19.24
C GLU A 111 -3.17 -14.48 -18.99
N GLY A 112 -2.77 -14.30 -17.72
CA GLY A 112 -1.40 -13.94 -17.30
C GLY A 112 -0.89 -14.79 -16.14
N GLY A 113 0.42 -14.70 -15.88
CA GLY A 113 1.06 -15.39 -14.75
C GLY A 113 0.63 -14.85 -13.38
N ILE A 114 0.97 -15.58 -12.31
CA ILE A 114 0.57 -15.23 -10.93
C ILE A 114 0.95 -13.80 -10.51
N ALA A 115 2.04 -13.24 -11.02
CA ALA A 115 2.47 -11.87 -10.72
C ALA A 115 1.50 -10.81 -11.26
N GLU A 116 1.00 -10.99 -12.49
CA GLU A 116 0.01 -10.11 -13.10
C GLU A 116 -1.34 -10.23 -12.39
N TYR A 117 -1.72 -11.46 -12.06
CA TYR A 117 -2.93 -11.72 -11.30
C TYR A 117 -2.91 -11.04 -9.92
N ARG A 118 -1.78 -11.12 -9.21
CA ARG A 118 -1.56 -10.40 -7.94
C ARG A 118 -1.63 -8.88 -8.11
N ASP A 119 -1.03 -8.34 -9.18
CA ASP A 119 -1.04 -6.89 -9.42
C ASP A 119 -2.45 -6.33 -9.56
N ILE A 120 -3.28 -6.98 -10.39
CA ILE A 120 -4.68 -6.57 -10.61
C ILE A 120 -5.43 -6.54 -9.28
N ILE A 121 -5.35 -7.62 -8.49
CA ILE A 121 -6.09 -7.76 -7.25
C ILE A 121 -5.57 -6.79 -6.20
N TYR A 122 -4.25 -6.65 -6.03
CA TYR A 122 -3.68 -5.74 -5.04
C TYR A 122 -3.93 -4.27 -5.38
N ARG A 123 -3.92 -3.88 -6.67
CA ARG A 123 -4.28 -2.51 -7.05
C ARG A 123 -5.75 -2.21 -6.75
N GLU A 124 -6.66 -3.12 -7.09
CA GLU A 124 -8.07 -2.96 -6.76
C GLU A 124 -8.28 -2.93 -5.24
N PHE A 125 -7.64 -3.84 -4.51
CA PHE A 125 -7.61 -3.86 -3.05
C PHE A 125 -7.17 -2.53 -2.44
N LEU A 126 -5.98 -2.04 -2.82
CA LEU A 126 -5.42 -0.77 -2.33
C LEU A 126 -6.30 0.43 -2.72
N SER A 127 -6.98 0.39 -3.85
CA SER A 127 -7.88 1.47 -4.28
C SER A 127 -9.09 1.66 -3.36
N MET A 128 -9.50 0.60 -2.64
CA MET A 128 -10.62 0.63 -1.70
C MET A 128 -10.20 1.06 -0.28
N LEU A 129 -8.91 1.19 -0.02
CA LEU A 129 -8.38 1.50 1.31
C LEU A 129 -8.14 3.00 1.52
N PRO A 130 -8.32 3.50 2.75
CA PRO A 130 -7.95 4.87 3.11
C PRO A 130 -6.44 5.01 3.35
N LEU A 131 -5.94 6.23 3.40
CA LEU A 131 -4.65 6.56 4.02
C LEU A 131 -4.91 7.54 5.18
N TYR A 132 -4.86 7.04 6.41
CA TYR A 132 -5.08 7.82 7.63
C TYR A 132 -3.98 8.87 7.83
N ASP A 133 -4.36 10.01 8.42
CA ASP A 133 -3.47 11.16 8.61
C ASP A 133 -2.21 10.81 9.40
N LYS A 134 -2.32 9.93 10.42
CA LYS A 134 -1.15 9.41 11.16
C LYS A 134 -0.09 8.81 10.23
N HIS A 135 -0.49 7.94 9.31
CA HIS A 135 0.41 7.25 8.40
C HIS A 135 0.90 8.16 7.26
N ARG A 136 0.02 9.02 6.75
CA ARG A 136 0.38 10.09 5.81
C ARG A 136 1.48 10.99 6.38
N ASN A 137 1.30 11.43 7.63
CA ASN A 137 2.27 12.29 8.33
C ASN A 137 3.60 11.56 8.59
N ASP A 138 3.60 10.24 8.85
CA ASP A 138 4.84 9.44 8.93
C ASP A 138 5.61 9.47 7.60
N LEU A 139 4.92 9.26 6.48
CA LEU A 139 5.51 9.26 5.13
C LEU A 139 6.03 10.66 4.74
N ILE A 140 5.28 11.72 5.04
CA ILE A 140 5.70 13.11 4.82
C ILE A 140 6.92 13.45 5.69
N ARG A 141 6.95 13.00 6.96
CA ARG A 141 8.11 13.19 7.84
C ARG A 141 9.37 12.54 7.27
N ARG A 142 9.21 11.42 6.57
CA ARG A 142 10.26 10.71 5.80
C ARG A 142 10.58 11.37 4.44
N LYS A 143 10.06 12.58 4.21
CA LYS A 143 10.31 13.43 3.04
C LYS A 143 9.78 12.89 1.71
N LEU A 144 8.81 11.97 1.75
CA LEU A 144 8.06 11.61 0.55
C LEU A 144 6.97 12.67 0.30
N PRO A 145 6.92 13.28 -0.90
CA PRO A 145 5.84 14.20 -1.25
C PRO A 145 4.55 13.42 -1.53
N GLU A 146 3.40 14.08 -1.36
CA GLU A 146 2.06 13.49 -1.52
C GLU A 146 1.86 12.77 -2.86
N GLU A 147 2.38 13.36 -3.95
CA GLU A 147 2.28 12.74 -5.28
C GLU A 147 3.00 11.40 -5.36
N VAL A 148 4.13 11.26 -4.67
CA VAL A 148 4.88 10.00 -4.59
C VAL A 148 4.16 9.01 -3.66
N ILE A 149 3.60 9.50 -2.54
CA ILE A 149 2.81 8.68 -1.63
C ILE A 149 1.63 8.03 -2.38
N LYS A 150 0.90 8.84 -3.16
CA LYS A 150 -0.23 8.40 -3.98
C LYS A 150 0.22 7.45 -5.10
N LYS A 151 1.27 7.80 -5.84
CA LYS A 151 1.85 6.97 -6.92
C LYS A 151 2.34 5.61 -6.41
N ASN A 152 2.84 5.54 -5.18
CA ASN A 152 3.32 4.32 -4.56
C ASN A 152 2.21 3.49 -3.89
N HIS A 153 0.96 3.96 -3.92
CA HIS A 153 -0.20 3.27 -3.37
C HIS A 153 -0.07 2.90 -1.88
N TYR A 154 0.58 3.74 -1.06
CA TYR A 154 0.56 3.52 0.40
C TYR A 154 -0.86 3.71 0.93
N LYS A 155 -1.32 2.74 1.72
CA LYS A 155 -2.66 2.71 2.30
C LYS A 155 -2.65 2.16 3.70
N SER A 156 -3.55 2.62 4.54
CA SER A 156 -3.67 2.17 5.92
C SER A 156 -4.38 0.82 5.99
N VAL A 157 -3.98 0.01 6.96
CA VAL A 157 -4.69 -1.22 7.30
C VAL A 157 -6.00 -0.83 8.01
N PRO A 158 -7.18 -1.31 7.56
CA PRO A 158 -8.43 -1.10 8.26
C PRO A 158 -8.43 -1.77 9.64
N ASN A 159 -8.78 -1.00 10.67
CA ASN A 159 -8.74 -1.44 12.07
C ASN A 159 -10.02 -2.17 12.51
N ASN A 160 -11.01 -2.34 11.63
CA ASN A 160 -12.28 -2.98 11.97
C ASN A 160 -12.59 -4.16 11.04
N GLY A 161 -13.16 -5.24 11.60
CA GLY A 161 -13.58 -6.42 10.84
C GLY A 161 -14.61 -6.15 9.73
N PRO A 162 -15.68 -5.37 9.99
CA PRO A 162 -16.69 -5.02 8.98
C PRO A 162 -16.14 -4.57 7.63
N GLU A 163 -15.18 -3.64 7.65
CA GLU A 163 -14.57 -3.08 6.44
C GLU A 163 -13.72 -4.11 5.70
N ARG A 164 -12.95 -4.92 6.44
CA ARG A 164 -12.14 -5.99 5.84
C ARG A 164 -13.02 -7.02 5.14
N TRP A 165 -14.11 -7.45 5.79
CA TRP A 165 -15.06 -8.39 5.21
C TRP A 165 -15.78 -7.81 3.99
N LYS A 166 -16.13 -6.53 4.02
CA LYS A 166 -16.73 -5.83 2.87
C LYS A 166 -15.78 -5.88 1.66
N ILE A 167 -14.52 -5.50 1.86
CA ILE A 167 -13.51 -5.49 0.79
C ILE A 167 -13.29 -6.91 0.26
N ALA A 168 -13.10 -7.90 1.14
CA ALA A 168 -12.92 -9.30 0.75
C ALA A 168 -14.13 -9.82 -0.05
N ARG A 169 -15.35 -9.46 0.34
CA ARG A 169 -16.60 -9.83 -0.35
C ARG A 169 -16.80 -9.13 -1.70
N ILE A 170 -16.20 -7.95 -1.92
CA ILE A 170 -16.18 -7.29 -3.23
C ILE A 170 -15.20 -8.00 -4.18
N LEU A 171 -14.06 -8.46 -3.65
CA LEU A 171 -13.00 -9.10 -4.46
C LEU A 171 -13.31 -10.57 -4.78
N SER A 172 -13.82 -11.34 -3.82
CA SER A 172 -13.97 -12.80 -3.96
C SER A 172 -14.90 -13.29 -5.08
N PRO A 173 -15.93 -12.56 -5.53
CA PRO A 173 -16.72 -12.96 -6.68
C PRO A 173 -16.00 -12.70 -8.01
N LYS A 174 -15.11 -11.71 -8.04
CA LYS A 174 -14.36 -11.29 -9.24
C LYS A 174 -13.10 -12.15 -9.46
N TYR A 175 -12.50 -12.59 -8.36
CA TYR A 175 -11.19 -13.22 -8.33
C TYR A 175 -11.17 -14.44 -7.41
N ASP A 176 -10.45 -15.48 -7.81
CA ASP A 176 -9.95 -16.49 -6.88
C ASP A 176 -8.85 -15.90 -5.99
N LEU A 177 -9.13 -15.79 -4.68
CA LEU A 177 -8.21 -15.22 -3.68
C LEU A 177 -7.31 -16.26 -3.01
N THR A 178 -7.47 -17.56 -3.31
CA THR A 178 -6.72 -18.65 -2.64
C THR A 178 -5.20 -18.50 -2.80
N GLN A 179 -4.75 -17.99 -3.94
CA GLN A 179 -3.34 -17.81 -4.27
C GLN A 179 -2.79 -16.40 -3.96
N ILE A 180 -3.59 -15.57 -3.27
CA ILE A 180 -3.25 -14.17 -3.00
C ILE A 180 -2.85 -14.01 -1.53
N PRO A 181 -1.55 -13.75 -1.25
CA PRO A 181 -1.09 -13.56 0.12
C PRO A 181 -1.88 -12.53 0.92
N GLY A 182 -2.12 -12.86 2.19
CA GLY A 182 -2.86 -12.03 3.14
C GLY A 182 -4.37 -12.25 3.15
N PHE A 183 -4.95 -12.88 2.12
CA PHE A 183 -6.35 -13.31 2.10
C PHE A 183 -6.50 -14.77 2.54
N PHE A 184 -7.57 -15.07 3.27
CA PHE A 184 -7.88 -16.42 3.71
C PHE A 184 -9.37 -16.60 3.99
N GLN A 185 -9.80 -17.86 4.07
CA GLN A 185 -11.15 -18.18 4.49
C GLN A 185 -11.20 -18.46 5.99
N ARG A 186 -12.30 -18.05 6.62
CA ARG A 186 -12.63 -18.35 8.01
C ARG A 186 -13.99 -19.00 8.08
N GLU A 187 -14.18 -19.85 9.07
CA GLU A 187 -15.49 -20.39 9.39
C GLU A 187 -16.32 -19.32 10.11
N GLY A 188 -17.55 -19.14 9.65
CA GLY A 188 -18.56 -18.31 10.27
C GLY A 188 -19.88 -19.07 10.40
N ARG A 189 -20.86 -18.45 11.06
CA ARG A 189 -22.17 -19.06 11.35
C ARG A 189 -22.95 -19.50 10.09
N LYS A 190 -22.61 -18.96 8.92
CA LYS A 190 -23.27 -19.24 7.62
C LYS A 190 -22.32 -19.93 6.63
N GLY A 191 -21.27 -20.57 7.12
CA GLY A 191 -20.23 -21.20 6.31
C GLY A 191 -18.97 -20.36 6.16
N LEU A 192 -18.11 -20.77 5.23
CA LEU A 192 -16.83 -20.12 4.97
C LEU A 192 -17.03 -18.73 4.36
N TYR A 193 -16.26 -17.76 4.85
CA TYR A 193 -16.19 -16.41 4.27
C TYR A 193 -14.74 -15.95 4.12
N TRP A 194 -14.50 -15.08 3.14
CA TRP A 194 -13.20 -14.47 2.91
C TRP A 194 -12.95 -13.33 3.90
N ASP A 195 -11.74 -13.30 4.44
CA ASP A 195 -11.22 -12.25 5.31
C ASP A 195 -9.78 -11.95 4.91
N PHE A 196 -9.28 -10.81 5.38
CA PHE A 196 -7.85 -10.55 5.49
C PHE A 196 -7.59 -9.93 6.86
N TYR A 197 -6.42 -10.19 7.40
CA TYR A 197 -6.02 -9.60 8.66
C TYR A 197 -4.57 -9.15 8.59
N ALA A 198 -4.34 -7.95 9.10
CA ALA A 198 -3.03 -7.36 9.25
C ALA A 198 -3.02 -6.58 10.57
N PRO A 199 -1.88 -6.50 11.26
CA PRO A 199 -1.70 -5.56 12.38
C PRO A 199 -1.96 -4.11 11.92
N GLU A 200 -2.31 -3.24 12.86
CA GLU A 200 -2.43 -1.81 12.61
C GLU A 200 -1.13 -1.22 12.06
N GLY A 201 -1.28 -0.31 11.09
CA GLY A 201 -0.18 0.27 10.34
C GLY A 201 -0.58 0.61 8.91
N TYR A 202 0.40 0.68 8.01
CA TYR A 202 0.17 0.94 6.59
C TYR A 202 0.91 -0.04 5.66
N PHE A 203 0.26 -0.38 4.56
CA PHE A 203 0.77 -1.20 3.47
C PHE A 203 1.83 -0.44 2.67
N ILE A 204 2.89 -1.17 2.34
CA ILE A 204 3.99 -0.80 1.45
C ILE A 204 3.99 -1.82 0.31
N PRO A 205 3.50 -1.44 -0.88
CA PRO A 205 3.48 -2.34 -2.03
C PRO A 205 4.87 -2.76 -2.49
N VAL A 206 5.05 -4.05 -2.79
CA VAL A 206 6.30 -4.62 -3.30
C VAL A 206 6.16 -4.92 -4.77
N LEU A 207 6.90 -4.16 -5.57
CA LEU A 207 6.96 -4.25 -7.04
C LEU A 207 8.07 -5.16 -7.55
N ASN A 208 7.79 -5.91 -8.62
CA ASN A 208 8.80 -6.58 -9.45
C ASN A 208 9.38 -5.63 -10.54
N PRO A 209 10.35 -6.07 -11.36
CA PRO A 209 10.92 -5.23 -12.44
C PRO A 209 9.89 -4.71 -13.46
N LYS A 210 8.82 -5.48 -13.70
CA LYS A 210 7.68 -5.10 -14.56
C LYS A 210 6.70 -4.12 -13.91
N LYS A 211 7.02 -3.60 -12.71
CA LYS A 211 6.19 -2.67 -11.91
C LYS A 211 4.87 -3.28 -11.44
N GLN A 212 4.78 -4.61 -11.39
CA GLN A 212 3.63 -5.33 -10.88
C GLN A 212 3.73 -5.49 -9.36
N ILE A 213 2.66 -5.21 -8.62
CA ILE A 213 2.57 -5.46 -7.18
C ILE A 213 2.45 -6.97 -6.96
N ILE A 214 3.49 -7.58 -6.40
CA ILE A 214 3.56 -9.04 -6.19
C ILE A 214 3.44 -9.46 -4.73
N ALA A 215 3.58 -8.51 -3.79
CA ALA A 215 3.36 -8.67 -2.37
C ALA A 215 3.15 -7.29 -1.71
N MET A 216 2.87 -7.29 -0.41
CA MET A 216 2.85 -6.08 0.41
C MET A 216 3.56 -6.33 1.73
N GLN A 217 4.33 -5.36 2.18
CA GLN A 217 4.81 -5.29 3.55
C GLN A 217 3.92 -4.32 4.33
N ILE A 218 3.86 -4.44 5.64
CA ILE A 218 3.12 -3.57 6.54
C ILE A 218 4.12 -2.92 7.47
N ARG A 219 4.18 -1.59 7.47
CA ARG A 219 4.81 -0.83 8.56
C ARG A 219 3.85 -0.83 9.72
N VAL A 220 4.17 -1.57 10.78
CA VAL A 220 3.27 -1.68 11.93
C VAL A 220 3.38 -0.45 12.83
N ASP A 221 2.26 -0.11 13.47
CA ASP A 221 2.17 0.96 14.46
C ASP A 221 2.80 0.56 15.79
N ASP A 222 2.54 -0.66 16.25
CA ASP A 222 3.19 -1.24 17.44
C ASP A 222 4.47 -1.98 17.04
N GLU A 223 5.61 -1.38 17.37
CA GLU A 223 6.95 -1.87 17.06
C GLU A 223 7.51 -2.88 18.08
N SER A 224 6.76 -3.22 19.13
CA SER A 224 7.21 -4.13 20.20
C SER A 224 7.71 -5.48 19.68
N LYS A 225 7.14 -5.95 18.56
CA LYS A 225 7.51 -7.21 17.88
C LYS A 225 8.17 -6.99 16.52
N GLY A 226 8.84 -5.85 16.35
CA GLY A 226 9.51 -5.45 15.13
C GLY A 226 8.70 -4.47 14.27
N LYS A 227 9.41 -3.74 13.39
CA LYS A 227 8.87 -2.59 12.65
C LYS A 227 8.04 -2.94 11.43
N TYR A 228 8.26 -4.12 10.86
CA TYR A 228 7.67 -4.52 9.58
C TYR A 228 7.17 -5.96 9.64
N LYS A 229 6.03 -6.21 9.00
CA LYS A 229 5.50 -7.56 8.78
C LYS A 229 5.07 -7.74 7.34
N TRP A 230 5.21 -8.95 6.82
CA TRP A 230 4.64 -9.27 5.51
C TRP A 230 3.12 -9.39 5.61
N PHE A 231 2.40 -8.89 4.60
CA PHE A 231 0.98 -9.18 4.43
C PHE A 231 0.82 -10.61 3.93
N SER A 232 0.77 -11.52 4.91
CA SER A 232 0.71 -12.96 4.70
C SER A 232 -0.01 -13.59 5.88
N THR A 233 -0.55 -14.79 5.67
CA THR A 233 -1.24 -15.57 6.70
C THR A 233 -0.75 -17.01 6.65
N SER A 234 -0.76 -17.69 7.79
CA SER A 234 -0.48 -19.14 7.84
C SER A 234 -1.64 -19.98 7.28
N LYS A 235 -2.82 -19.37 7.10
CA LYS A 235 -4.05 -20.02 6.59
C LYS A 235 -4.33 -19.73 5.12
N GLY A 236 -3.36 -19.17 4.39
CA GLY A 236 -3.50 -18.80 2.99
C GLY A 236 -2.15 -18.84 2.27
N ALA A 237 -2.11 -18.31 1.04
CA ALA A 237 -0.86 -18.27 0.28
C ALA A 237 0.22 -17.47 1.01
N GLY A 238 1.44 -18.01 1.04
CA GLY A 238 2.59 -17.32 1.59
C GLY A 238 3.05 -16.18 0.69
N SER A 239 3.38 -15.03 1.27
CA SER A 239 3.99 -13.92 0.52
C SER A 239 5.44 -14.21 0.13
N GLY A 240 6.13 -15.09 0.86
CA GLY A 240 7.59 -15.20 0.80
C GLY A 240 8.25 -13.90 1.28
N SER A 241 9.44 -13.61 0.73
CA SER A 241 10.15 -12.33 0.92
C SER A 241 10.67 -11.80 -0.42
N PRO A 242 9.76 -11.47 -1.36
CA PRO A 242 10.13 -11.11 -2.71
C PRO A 242 10.94 -9.82 -2.74
N ILE A 243 11.79 -9.71 -3.75
CA ILE A 243 12.64 -8.54 -3.97
C ILE A 243 11.78 -7.38 -4.48
N HIS A 244 11.83 -6.26 -3.77
CA HIS A 244 11.24 -5.01 -4.24
C HIS A 244 12.14 -4.33 -5.26
N CYS A 245 11.59 -3.80 -6.34
CA CYS A 245 12.33 -3.13 -7.40
C CYS A 245 11.73 -1.75 -7.74
N ARG A 246 12.61 -0.78 -8.00
CA ARG A 246 12.30 0.49 -8.67
C ARG A 246 13.31 0.74 -9.78
N ILE A 247 12.82 0.95 -11.00
CA ILE A 247 13.64 1.28 -12.16
C ILE A 247 13.83 2.80 -12.23
N GLY A 248 15.08 3.24 -12.20
CA GLY A 248 15.48 4.64 -12.31
C GLY A 248 16.02 4.98 -13.69
N ASN A 249 16.90 5.99 -13.73
CA ASN A 249 17.42 6.55 -14.98
C ASN A 249 18.40 5.62 -15.71
N ASP A 250 19.14 4.80 -14.96
CA ASP A 250 20.08 3.80 -15.49
C ASP A 250 19.71 2.41 -14.96
N PRO A 251 19.15 1.51 -15.79
CA PRO A 251 18.84 0.14 -15.38
C PRO A 251 20.11 -0.74 -15.27
N THR A 252 21.23 -0.33 -15.87
CA THR A 252 22.46 -1.14 -15.90
C THR A 252 23.25 -1.05 -14.60
N THR A 253 23.03 -0.01 -13.78
CA THR A 253 23.59 0.14 -12.43
C THR A 253 22.49 0.05 -11.38
N VAL A 254 22.47 -1.07 -10.64
CA VAL A 254 21.44 -1.35 -9.63
C VAL A 254 22.00 -1.23 -8.22
N TYR A 255 21.35 -0.45 -7.37
CA TYR A 255 21.69 -0.35 -5.95
C TYR A 255 20.85 -1.32 -5.12
N LEU A 256 21.52 -2.15 -4.32
CA LEU A 256 20.90 -3.15 -3.47
C LEU A 256 20.88 -2.69 -2.01
N THR A 257 19.69 -2.60 -1.41
CA THR A 257 19.52 -2.21 0.01
C THR A 257 18.54 -3.16 0.74
N GLU A 258 18.18 -2.86 2.00
CA GLU A 258 17.22 -3.64 2.77
C GLU A 258 15.90 -2.89 2.95
N GLY A 259 14.77 -3.59 2.76
CA GLY A 259 13.45 -3.05 3.08
C GLY A 259 12.80 -2.20 1.97
N PRO A 260 11.54 -2.50 1.60
CA PRO A 260 10.84 -1.77 0.54
C PRO A 260 10.70 -0.26 0.76
N LEU A 261 10.33 0.19 1.97
CA LEU A 261 10.13 1.63 2.24
C LEU A 261 11.43 2.44 2.13
N LYS A 262 12.54 1.88 2.62
CA LYS A 262 13.88 2.48 2.49
C LYS A 262 14.24 2.67 1.03
N LEU A 263 14.01 1.62 0.23
CA LEU A 263 14.24 1.68 -1.21
C LEU A 263 13.39 2.76 -1.88
N ASP A 264 12.09 2.84 -1.58
CA ASP A 264 11.22 3.85 -2.19
C ASP A 264 11.71 5.28 -1.93
N ILE A 265 12.15 5.56 -0.69
CA ILE A 265 12.72 6.86 -0.31
C ILE A 265 14.04 7.10 -1.06
N ALA A 266 14.97 6.15 -1.00
CA ALA A 266 16.28 6.27 -1.66
C ALA A 266 16.14 6.43 -3.19
N HIS A 267 15.23 5.68 -3.81
CA HIS A 267 14.92 5.79 -5.24
C HIS A 267 14.39 7.17 -5.58
N PHE A 268 13.44 7.70 -4.79
CA PHE A 268 12.89 9.03 -5.02
C PHE A 268 13.97 10.13 -4.98
N PHE A 269 14.86 10.10 -3.99
CA PHE A 269 15.90 11.13 -3.85
C PHE A 269 17.08 10.99 -4.82
N SER A 270 17.32 9.79 -5.35
CA SER A 270 18.49 9.55 -6.22
C SER A 270 18.16 9.36 -7.69
N GLY A 271 16.91 9.01 -8.04
CA GLY A 271 16.53 8.59 -9.39
C GLY A 271 17.22 7.32 -9.87
N ARG A 272 17.87 6.56 -8.97
CA ARG A 272 18.64 5.34 -9.31
C ARG A 272 17.75 4.13 -9.42
N THR A 273 18.18 3.14 -10.21
CA THR A 273 17.58 1.81 -10.18
C THR A 273 18.00 1.11 -8.89
N MET A 274 17.01 0.63 -8.14
CA MET A 274 17.24 0.04 -6.82
C MET A 274 16.44 -1.25 -6.64
N ILE A 275 17.02 -2.19 -5.92
CA ILE A 275 16.35 -3.40 -5.42
C ILE A 275 16.52 -3.55 -3.91
N ALA A 276 15.53 -4.15 -3.24
CA ALA A 276 15.58 -4.41 -1.81
C ALA A 276 15.09 -5.81 -1.50
N ASN A 277 15.92 -6.55 -0.76
CA ASN A 277 15.61 -7.87 -0.25
C ASN A 277 15.29 -7.83 1.24
N GLY A 278 14.87 -8.97 1.79
CA GLY A 278 14.62 -9.15 3.23
C GLY A 278 15.87 -9.21 4.12
N GLY A 279 16.99 -8.67 3.64
CA GLY A 279 18.29 -8.64 4.33
C GLY A 279 19.28 -9.67 3.82
N VAL A 280 20.54 -9.55 4.27
CA VAL A 280 21.73 -10.26 3.75
C VAL A 280 21.67 -11.79 3.72
N ALA A 281 20.68 -12.41 4.39
CA ALA A 281 20.49 -13.86 4.39
C ALA A 281 19.61 -14.37 3.23
N ILE A 282 18.83 -13.50 2.59
CA ILE A 282 17.88 -13.85 1.52
C ILE A 282 18.42 -13.29 0.20
N ILE A 283 19.31 -14.04 -0.46
CA ILE A 283 20.09 -13.55 -1.62
C ILE A 283 19.89 -14.33 -2.91
N ASN A 284 19.28 -15.52 -2.86
CA ASN A 284 19.26 -16.45 -3.99
C ASN A 284 18.46 -15.96 -5.21
N GLU A 285 17.41 -15.17 -4.99
CA GLU A 285 16.58 -14.61 -6.07
C GLU A 285 17.19 -13.35 -6.72
N ILE A 286 18.22 -12.76 -6.09
CA ILE A 286 18.81 -11.48 -6.54
C ILE A 286 19.36 -11.57 -7.97
N PRO A 287 20.14 -12.59 -8.35
CA PRO A 287 20.71 -12.65 -9.70
C PRO A 287 19.65 -12.66 -10.80
N GLU A 288 18.53 -13.36 -10.60
CA GLU A 288 17.47 -13.46 -11.61
C GLU A 288 16.77 -12.11 -11.79
N VAL A 289 16.42 -11.44 -10.69
CA VAL A 289 15.82 -10.10 -10.74
C VAL A 289 16.78 -9.10 -11.40
N LEU A 290 18.07 -9.17 -11.11
CA LEU A 290 19.08 -8.31 -11.74
C LEU A 290 19.21 -8.56 -13.25
N LYS A 291 19.14 -9.82 -13.70
CA LYS A 291 19.12 -10.17 -15.12
C LYS A 291 17.87 -9.64 -15.81
N GLU A 292 16.70 -9.79 -15.19
CA GLU A 292 15.43 -9.26 -15.72
C GLU A 292 15.47 -7.73 -15.88
N ILE A 293 16.15 -7.02 -14.98
CA ILE A 293 16.38 -5.58 -15.07
C ILE A 293 17.37 -5.20 -16.19
N GLY A 294 18.27 -6.11 -16.56
CA GLY A 294 19.40 -5.82 -17.46
C GLY A 294 20.60 -5.19 -16.74
N ALA A 295 20.78 -5.50 -15.46
CA ALA A 295 21.87 -5.00 -14.65
C ALA A 295 23.23 -5.52 -15.17
N LYS A 296 24.25 -4.67 -15.07
CA LYS A 296 25.66 -5.01 -15.32
C LYS A 296 26.54 -4.74 -14.10
N LYS A 297 26.18 -3.70 -13.35
CA LYS A 297 26.84 -3.26 -12.13
C LYS A 297 25.86 -3.31 -10.97
N VAL A 298 26.31 -3.87 -9.84
CA VAL A 298 25.55 -3.92 -8.59
C VAL A 298 26.29 -3.13 -7.52
N VAL A 299 25.60 -2.21 -6.86
CA VAL A 299 26.14 -1.41 -5.75
C VAL A 299 25.45 -1.84 -4.46
N ILE A 300 26.16 -2.53 -3.58
CA ILE A 300 25.67 -2.97 -2.27
C ILE A 300 25.64 -1.74 -1.33
N ALA A 301 24.44 -1.41 -0.86
CA ALA A 301 24.13 -0.24 -0.02
C ALA A 301 23.28 -0.64 1.19
N TYR A 302 23.77 -1.63 1.95
CA TYR A 302 23.20 -2.02 3.24
C TYR A 302 23.62 -1.05 4.36
N ASP A 303 22.90 -1.10 5.49
CA ASP A 303 23.09 -0.18 6.62
C ASP A 303 24.50 -0.28 7.19
N ILE A 304 25.11 0.88 7.47
CA ILE A 304 26.51 0.96 7.89
C ILE A 304 26.71 0.35 9.28
N ASP A 305 25.72 0.46 10.18
CA ASP A 305 25.82 0.00 11.57
C ASP A 305 25.83 -1.53 11.72
N ARG A 306 25.43 -2.26 10.68
CA ARG A 306 25.49 -3.73 10.65
C ARG A 306 26.82 -4.26 10.14
N MET A 307 27.69 -3.41 9.62
CA MET A 307 28.87 -3.86 8.89
C MET A 307 29.95 -4.49 9.77
N ASP A 308 30.01 -4.14 11.06
CA ASP A 308 30.99 -4.73 11.97
C ASP A 308 30.58 -6.12 12.49
N ASN A 309 29.32 -6.51 12.30
CA ASN A 309 28.85 -7.83 12.68
C ASN A 309 29.52 -8.92 11.80
N PRO A 310 30.25 -9.89 12.40
CA PRO A 310 30.92 -10.95 11.66
C PRO A 310 29.98 -11.78 10.76
N GLY A 311 28.74 -11.98 11.20
CA GLY A 311 27.70 -12.67 10.42
C GLY A 311 27.31 -11.89 9.16
N VAL A 312 27.20 -10.57 9.27
CA VAL A 312 26.89 -9.67 8.14
C VAL A 312 28.06 -9.61 7.17
N LYS A 313 29.31 -9.57 7.67
CA LYS A 313 30.51 -9.66 6.82
C LYS A 313 30.53 -10.95 6.01
N LYS A 314 30.28 -12.10 6.66
CA LYS A 314 30.21 -13.42 6.01
C LYS A 314 29.09 -13.49 4.97
N ALA A 315 27.90 -13.01 5.30
CA ALA A 315 26.76 -12.97 4.39
C ALA A 315 27.01 -12.04 3.19
N THR A 316 27.64 -10.89 3.42
CA THR A 316 28.04 -9.95 2.36
C THR A 316 29.04 -10.60 1.40
N ARG A 317 30.05 -11.33 1.91
CA ARG A 317 30.99 -12.06 1.05
C ARG A 317 30.29 -13.09 0.17
N LYS A 318 29.39 -13.90 0.74
CA LYS A 318 28.57 -14.85 -0.03
C LYS A 318 27.76 -14.18 -1.13
N LEU A 319 27.20 -13.00 -0.85
CA LEU A 319 26.48 -12.21 -1.84
C LEU A 319 27.40 -11.72 -2.97
N VAL A 320 28.59 -11.22 -2.64
CA VAL A 320 29.58 -10.80 -3.63
C VAL A 320 29.97 -11.98 -4.53
N ASP A 321 30.31 -13.13 -3.93
CA ASP A 321 30.68 -14.34 -4.67
C ASP A 321 29.54 -14.80 -5.61
N LEU A 322 28.30 -14.78 -5.11
CA LEU A 322 27.11 -15.13 -5.90
C LEU A 322 26.95 -14.19 -7.11
N LEU A 323 27.05 -12.88 -6.88
CA LEU A 323 26.85 -11.88 -7.94
C LEU A 323 27.98 -11.90 -8.98
N THR A 324 29.23 -12.01 -8.53
CA THR A 324 30.38 -12.12 -9.42
C THR A 324 30.33 -13.42 -10.23
N GLY A 325 29.92 -14.53 -9.62
CA GLY A 325 29.71 -15.80 -10.33
C GLY A 325 28.62 -15.73 -11.41
N HIS A 326 27.70 -14.77 -11.32
CA HIS A 326 26.70 -14.47 -12.35
C HIS A 326 27.16 -13.38 -13.35
N GLY A 327 28.41 -12.91 -13.26
CA GLY A 327 29.00 -11.95 -14.20
C GLY A 327 28.75 -10.48 -13.88
N PHE A 328 28.19 -10.15 -12.71
CA PHE A 328 27.98 -8.75 -12.32
C PHE A 328 29.26 -8.11 -11.78
N LYS A 329 29.47 -6.83 -12.11
CA LYS A 329 30.51 -6.02 -11.43
C LYS A 329 29.99 -5.52 -10.10
N VAL A 330 30.60 -5.95 -9.00
CA VAL A 330 30.12 -5.64 -7.64
C VAL A 330 30.89 -4.47 -7.02
N TYR A 331 30.16 -3.55 -6.42
CA TYR A 331 30.68 -2.39 -5.72
C TYR A 331 29.99 -2.25 -4.37
N LYS A 332 30.62 -1.55 -3.44
CA LYS A 332 30.04 -1.15 -2.17
C LYS A 332 29.87 0.36 -2.10
N ALA A 333 28.70 0.80 -1.62
CA ALA A 333 28.42 2.19 -1.33
C ALA A 333 28.94 2.57 0.07
N TYR A 334 29.44 3.80 0.17
CA TYR A 334 29.90 4.44 1.39
C TYR A 334 29.37 5.88 1.45
N TRP A 335 29.02 6.30 2.65
CA TRP A 335 28.62 7.67 2.96
C TRP A 335 29.05 8.02 4.39
N SER A 336 29.00 9.32 4.72
CA SER A 336 29.33 9.79 6.07
C SER A 336 28.35 9.21 7.09
N VAL A 337 28.86 8.69 8.21
CA VAL A 337 28.03 8.19 9.33
C VAL A 337 27.11 9.27 9.91
N HIS A 338 27.50 10.55 9.78
CA HIS A 338 26.69 11.68 10.22
C HIS A 338 25.47 11.92 9.33
N ALA A 339 25.42 11.34 8.13
CA ALA A 339 24.30 11.46 7.21
C ALA A 339 23.18 10.44 7.48
N GLY A 340 23.38 9.51 8.42
CA GLY A 340 22.39 8.52 8.83
C GLY A 340 22.82 7.08 8.57
N LYS A 341 22.02 6.15 9.10
CA LYS A 341 22.38 4.72 9.17
C LYS A 341 22.12 4.00 7.85
N GLY A 342 20.99 4.31 7.23
CA GLY A 342 20.59 3.76 5.94
C GLY A 342 20.93 4.68 4.77
N ILE A 343 20.94 4.10 3.57
CA ILE A 343 21.14 4.87 2.34
C ILE A 343 19.99 5.88 2.10
N ASP A 344 18.77 5.59 2.57
CA ASP A 344 17.65 6.52 2.53
C ASP A 344 17.93 7.78 3.35
N ASP A 345 18.38 7.64 4.59
CA ASP A 345 18.76 8.77 5.43
C ASP A 345 19.87 9.60 4.76
N ALA A 346 20.89 8.92 4.23
CA ALA A 346 22.01 9.58 3.56
C ALA A 346 21.57 10.41 2.35
N LEU A 347 20.67 9.88 1.53
CA LEU A 347 20.14 10.56 0.36
C LEU A 347 19.17 11.70 0.72
N VAL A 348 18.34 11.51 1.74
CA VAL A 348 17.49 12.58 2.30
C VAL A 348 18.36 13.77 2.75
N ASN A 349 19.48 13.48 3.41
CA ASN A 349 20.46 14.47 3.86
C ASN A 349 21.42 14.94 2.75
N ARG A 350 21.17 14.57 1.49
CA ARG A 350 21.96 14.95 0.31
C ARG A 350 23.45 14.60 0.44
N ALA A 351 23.78 13.56 1.19
CA ALA A 351 25.15 13.13 1.35
C ALA A 351 25.72 12.55 0.04
N LYS A 352 27.01 12.78 -0.15
CA LYS A 352 27.75 12.18 -1.26
C LYS A 352 27.87 10.68 -1.03
N ILE A 353 27.35 9.89 -1.97
CA ILE A 353 27.52 8.44 -1.99
C ILE A 353 28.73 8.10 -2.86
N THR A 354 29.79 7.58 -2.23
CA THR A 354 30.97 7.06 -2.92
C THR A 354 30.86 5.56 -3.12
N THR A 355 31.39 5.01 -4.21
CA THR A 355 31.36 3.57 -4.48
C THR A 355 32.75 3.02 -4.73
N LEU A 356 33.11 1.90 -4.10
CA LEU A 356 34.37 1.20 -4.31
C LEU A 356 34.11 -0.21 -4.87
N ALA A 357 34.96 -0.70 -5.76
CA ALA A 357 34.86 -2.06 -6.27
C ALA A 357 35.10 -3.07 -5.13
N MET A 358 34.39 -4.21 -5.18
CA MET A 358 34.50 -5.29 -4.18
C MET A 358 35.23 -6.51 -4.72
#